data_AF-A9YRW9-F1
#
_entry.id   AF-A9YRW9-F1
#
_cell.length_a   1.000
_cell.length_b   1.000
_cell.length_c   1.000
_cell.angle_alpha   90.00
_cell.angle_beta   90.00
_cell.angle_gamma   90.00
#
_symmetry.space_group_name_H-M   'P 1'
#
loop_
_entity.id
_entity.type
_entity.pdbx_description
1 polymer ?
#
loop_
_entity_poly.entity_id
_entity_poly.type
_entity_poly.pdbx_seq_one_letter_code
_entity_poly.pdbx_strand_id
1 'polypeptide(L)' 'LRDELAQVLPAGTRLVDSGAAIARRVAWLIANQATLPGKDMRNVAYATQCDAQTAALLPVLRQLGFETLRELSI' A
#
# COMPACT_ATOMS: atom_id res chain seq x y z
N LEU A 1 -0.16 -9.08 11.05
CA LEU A 1 0.99 -8.80 11.93
C LEU A 1 0.65 -7.97 13.17
N ARG A 2 -0.14 -6.88 13.07
CA ARG A 2 -0.48 -6.04 14.23
C ARG A 2 -1.15 -6.84 15.36
N ASP A 3 -2.07 -7.72 15.00
CA ASP A 3 -2.84 -8.52 15.96
C ASP A 3 -1.97 -9.60 16.60
N GLU A 4 -1.09 -10.23 15.83
CA GLU A 4 -0.11 -11.20 16.30
C GLU A 4 0.90 -10.54 17.25
N LEU A 5 1.37 -9.33 16.93
CA LEU A 5 2.24 -8.56 17.83
C LEU A 5 1.53 -8.20 19.14
N ALA A 6 0.25 -7.82 19.08
CA ALA A 6 -0.52 -7.48 20.27
C ALA A 6 -0.69 -8.67 21.24
N GLN A 7 -0.64 -9.90 20.75
CA GLN A 7 -0.73 -11.11 21.59
C GLN A 7 0.58 -11.43 22.33
N VAL A 8 1.72 -11.00 21.79
CA VAL A 8 3.06 -11.33 22.32
C VAL A 8 3.64 -10.20 23.16
N LEU A 9 3.28 -8.96 22.84
CA LEU A 9 3.84 -7.79 23.52
C LEU A 9 3.26 -7.60 24.93
N PRO A 10 4.05 -7.08 25.88
CA PRO A 10 3.58 -6.80 27.22
C PRO A 10 2.39 -5.85 27.24
N ALA A 11 1.53 -6.02 28.26
CA ALA A 11 0.45 -5.08 28.52
C ALA A 11 0.99 -3.65 28.66
N GLY A 12 0.37 -2.71 27.95
CA GLY A 12 0.80 -1.30 27.92
C GLY A 12 1.75 -0.95 26.78
N THR A 13 2.20 -1.90 25.96
CA THR A 13 2.96 -1.57 24.74
C THR A 13 2.10 -0.84 23.72
N ARG A 14 2.54 0.34 23.29
CA ARG A 14 1.86 1.15 22.28
C ARG A 14 2.54 1.00 20.92
N LEU A 15 1.80 0.48 19.95
CA LEU A 15 2.22 0.44 18.55
C LEU A 15 2.03 1.82 17.90
N VAL A 16 3.07 2.30 17.22
CA VAL A 16 3.07 3.58 16.50
C VAL A 16 3.26 3.31 15.01
N ASP A 17 2.33 3.79 14.19
CA ASP A 17 2.30 3.60 12.74
C ASP A 17 2.19 4.98 12.06
N SER A 18 3.04 5.23 11.05
CA SER A 18 3.10 6.52 10.33
C SER A 18 2.06 6.65 9.21
N GLY A 19 1.37 5.57 8.82
CA GLY A 19 0.45 5.50 7.69
C GLY A 19 -0.66 6.53 7.75
N ALA A 20 -1.26 6.76 8.92
CA ALA A 20 -2.29 7.79 9.08
C ALA A 20 -1.74 9.22 8.92
N ALA A 21 -0.49 9.47 9.33
CA ALA A 21 0.17 10.76 9.14
C ALA A 21 0.53 10.99 7.66
N ILE A 22 0.99 9.94 6.97
CA ILE A 22 1.27 9.96 5.54
C ILE A 22 -0.02 10.23 4.75
N ALA A 23 -1.11 9.52 5.05
CA ALA A 23 -2.40 9.74 4.38
C ALA A 23 -2.90 11.18 4.50
N ARG A 24 -2.82 11.79 5.70
CA ARG A 24 -3.15 13.21 5.91
C ARG A 24 -2.25 14.13 5.09
N ARG A 25 -0.95 13.83 5.03
CA ARG A 25 0.00 14.63 4.24
C ARG A 25 -0.31 14.55 2.75
N VAL A 26 -0.62 13.37 2.23
CA VAL A 26 -1.03 13.16 0.83
C VAL A 26 -2.32 13.93 0.53
N ALA A 27 -3.34 13.84 1.38
CA ALA A 27 -4.59 14.60 1.21
C ALA A 27 -4.34 16.12 1.17
N TRP A 28 -3.47 16.63 2.04
CA TRP A 28 -3.07 18.04 2.01
C TRP A 28 -2.35 18.40 0.72
N LEU A 29 -1.39 17.58 0.26
CA LEU A 29 -0.64 17.85 -0.98
C LEU A 29 -1.56 17.87 -2.20
N ILE A 30 -2.51 16.93 -2.28
CA ILE A 30 -3.51 16.87 -3.35
C ILE A 30 -4.38 18.13 -3.36
N ALA A 31 -4.82 18.60 -2.20
CA ALA A 31 -5.67 19.79 -2.10
C ALA A 31 -4.94 21.11 -2.38
N ASN A 32 -3.60 21.14 -2.27
CA ASN A 32 -2.80 22.38 -2.31
C ASN A 32 -1.80 22.44 -3.48
N GLN A 33 -1.77 21.47 -4.39
CA GLN A 33 -0.91 21.48 -5.58
C GLN A 33 -1.73 21.68 -6.87
N ALA A 34 -1.20 22.49 -7.78
CA ALA A 34 -1.91 22.97 -8.97
C ALA A 34 -2.16 21.90 -10.06
N THR A 35 -1.40 20.80 -10.05
CA THR A 35 -1.50 19.79 -11.11
C THR A 35 -1.47 18.40 -10.51
N LEU A 36 -2.60 17.70 -10.60
CA LEU A 36 -2.68 16.26 -10.38
C LEU A 36 -2.66 15.58 -11.76
N PRO A 37 -1.55 14.94 -12.15
CA PRO A 37 -1.55 14.16 -13.37
C PRO A 37 -2.40 12.89 -13.17
N GLY A 38 -3.46 12.72 -13.96
CA GLY A 38 -4.18 11.43 -14.02
C GLY A 38 -5.58 11.52 -14.63
N LYS A 39 -5.77 10.88 -15.79
CA LYS A 39 -7.08 10.61 -16.40
C LYS A 39 -7.54 9.15 -16.22
N ASP A 40 -6.63 8.24 -15.86
CA ASP A 40 -6.93 6.83 -15.65
C ASP A 40 -7.07 6.55 -14.15
N MET A 41 -8.23 6.05 -13.75
CA MET A 41 -8.58 5.78 -12.34
C MET A 41 -8.29 4.32 -11.94
N ARG A 42 -7.75 3.50 -12.84
CA ARG A 42 -7.48 2.09 -12.53
C ARG A 42 -6.19 1.95 -11.74
N ASN A 43 -6.28 1.28 -10.59
CA ASN A 43 -5.12 0.94 -9.78
C ASN A 43 -4.35 -0.23 -10.42
N VAL A 44 -3.04 -0.07 -10.62
CA VAL A 44 -2.14 -1.10 -11.16
C VAL A 44 -1.03 -1.37 -10.15
N ALA A 45 -0.80 -2.63 -9.81
CA ALA A 45 0.35 -3.03 -9.01
C ALA A 45 1.55 -3.35 -9.91
N TYR A 46 2.73 -2.94 -9.47
CA TYR A 46 3.99 -3.21 -10.15
C TYR A 46 4.95 -3.93 -9.21
N ALA A 47 5.74 -4.85 -9.77
CA ALA A 47 6.87 -5.49 -9.12
C ALA A 47 8.11 -5.39 -10.01
N THR A 48 9.29 -5.29 -9.42
CA THR A 48 10.56 -5.23 -10.18
C THR A 48 10.96 -6.59 -10.75
N GLN A 49 10.38 -7.67 -10.24
CA GLN A 49 10.54 -9.04 -10.71
C GLN A 49 9.24 -9.79 -10.46
N CYS A 50 8.70 -10.49 -11.46
CA CYS A 50 7.55 -11.37 -11.28
C CYS A 50 8.00 -12.83 -11.20
N ASP A 51 8.11 -13.33 -9.99
CA ASP A 51 8.35 -14.75 -9.71
C ASP A 51 7.11 -15.41 -9.09
N ALA A 52 7.24 -16.70 -8.71
CA ALA A 52 6.16 -17.46 -8.10
C ALA A 52 5.67 -16.83 -6.77
N GLN A 53 6.56 -16.21 -6.00
CA GLN A 53 6.20 -15.56 -4.73
C GLN A 53 5.41 -14.27 -4.98
N THR A 54 5.83 -13.48 -5.95
CA THR A 54 5.17 -12.23 -6.32
C THR A 54 3.81 -12.51 -6.96
N ALA A 55 3.71 -13.54 -7.79
CA ALA A 55 2.43 -13.99 -8.35
C ALA A 55 1.44 -14.44 -7.27
N ALA A 56 1.93 -15.04 -6.17
CA ALA A 56 1.09 -15.45 -5.05
C ALA A 56 0.47 -14.28 -4.28
N LEU A 57 0.95 -13.04 -4.46
CA LEU A 57 0.37 -11.84 -3.86
C LEU A 57 -0.91 -11.36 -4.56
N LEU A 58 -1.15 -11.78 -5.82
CA LEU A 58 -2.26 -11.28 -6.64
C LEU A 58 -3.65 -11.39 -5.98
N PRO A 59 -4.01 -12.48 -5.27
CA PRO A 59 -5.30 -12.56 -4.59
C PRO A 59 -5.47 -11.48 -3.51
N VAL A 60 -4.41 -11.18 -2.76
CA VAL A 60 -4.42 -10.13 -1.72
C VAL A 60 -4.44 -8.75 -2.36
N LEU A 61 -3.68 -8.53 -3.43
CA LEU A 61 -3.67 -7.27 -4.18
C LEU A 61 -5.06 -6.93 -4.75
N ARG A 62 -5.81 -7.93 -5.23
CA ARG A 62 -7.20 -7.75 -5.68
C ARG A 62 -8.12 -7.31 -4.55
N GLN A 63 -7.97 -7.86 -3.35
CA GLN A 63 -8.74 -7.40 -2.18
C GLN A 63 -8.43 -5.93 -1.81
N LEU A 64 -7.23 -5.45 -2.14
CA LEU A 64 -6.82 -4.06 -1.97
C LEU A 64 -7.19 -3.15 -3.17
N GLY A 65 -7.89 -3.68 -4.18
CA GLY A 65 -8.36 -2.94 -5.34
C GLY A 65 -7.37 -2.85 -6.51
N PHE A 66 -6.34 -3.71 -6.55
CA PHE A 66 -5.39 -3.82 -7.66
C PHE A 66 -5.70 -5.08 -8.49
N GLU A 67 -6.29 -4.90 -9.68
CA GLU A 67 -6.73 -6.02 -10.52
C GLU A 67 -5.58 -6.78 -11.21
N THR A 68 -4.49 -6.05 -11.49
CA THR A 68 -3.35 -6.57 -12.25
C THR A 68 -2.03 -6.30 -11.55
N LEU A 69 -1.15 -7.28 -11.59
CA LEU A 69 0.26 -7.18 -11.21
C LEU A 69 1.12 -7.26 -12.48
N ARG A 70 2.01 -6.29 -12.67
CA ARG A 70 2.90 -6.21 -13.85
C ARG A 70 4.36 -6.13 -13.42
N GLU A 71 5.23 -6.75 -14.19
CA GLU A 71 6.67 -6.53 -14.04
C GLU A 71 7.04 -5.16 -14.61
N LEU A 72 7.86 -4.42 -13.87
CA LEU A 72 8.43 -3.14 -14.28
C LEU A 72 9.95 -3.30 -14.33
N SER A 73 10.50 -3.35 -15.55
CA SER A 73 11.94 -3.31 -15.77
C SER A 73 12.44 -1.86 -15.58
N ILE A 74 13.30 -1.67 -14.59
CA ILE A 74 13.98 -0.40 -14.27
C ILE A 74 15.47 -0.51 -14.57
#